data_AF-S4PJL9-F1
#
_entry.id   AF-S4PJL9-F1
#
_cell.length_a   1.000
_cell.length_b   1.000
_cell.length_c   1.000
_cell.angle_alpha   90.00
_cell.angle_beta   90.00
_cell.angle_gamma   90.00
#
_symmetry.space_group_name_H-M   'P 1'
#
loop_
_entity.id
_entity.type
_entity.pdbx_description
1 polymer ?
#
loop_
_entity_poly.entity_id
_entity_poly.type
_entity_poly.pdbx_seq_one_letter_code
_entity_poly.pdbx_strand_id
1 'polypeptide(L)'
;MVKQQEAEKKLIIRCSLEWILFNEITFPDLISDIEVTDRFCRIMCVFLCSSSLFLDKNINTLIRKCMENLYKNRHKFNFDKQLTGLSNFQDLYTQLLEQFQSVSYGDDTFASCVLVPLAQKHNVKWRKLLWSEYAGCLRALDCPENYLCYNLDDYYYPEETDESLLKSYTRALSSNLMKPNTVVYKIAQHHVSSFKKRTICKLDGSK
;
A
#
# COMPACT_ATOMS: atom_id res chain seq x y z
N MET A 1 -28.39 -9.20 18.41
CA MET A 1 -27.19 -10.06 18.33
C MET A 1 -26.14 -9.50 17.36
N VAL A 2 -26.39 -9.44 16.04
CA VAL A 2 -25.41 -8.93 15.04
C VAL A 2 -24.91 -7.49 15.33
N LYS A 3 -25.82 -6.56 15.65
CA LYS A 3 -25.44 -5.17 16.01
C LYS A 3 -24.58 -5.07 17.27
N GLN A 4 -24.75 -5.99 18.21
CA GLN A 4 -24.01 -6.00 19.47
C GLN A 4 -22.59 -6.56 19.26
N GLN A 5 -22.45 -7.59 18.43
CA GLN A 5 -21.15 -8.11 18.01
C GLN A 5 -20.35 -7.08 17.22
N GLU A 6 -20.99 -6.28 16.34
CA GLU A 6 -20.28 -5.23 15.61
C GLU A 6 -19.81 -4.09 16.52
N ALA A 7 -20.63 -3.70 17.51
CA ALA A 7 -20.25 -2.70 18.50
C ALA A 7 -19.08 -3.17 19.38
N GLU A 8 -19.08 -4.45 19.77
CA GLU A 8 -17.99 -5.07 20.51
C GLU A 8 -16.69 -5.12 19.69
N LYS A 9 -16.75 -5.58 18.44
CA LYS A 9 -15.59 -5.55 17.52
C LYS A 9 -15.02 -4.14 17.38
N LYS A 10 -15.90 -3.15 17.20
CA LYS A 10 -15.51 -1.73 17.09
C LYS A 10 -14.77 -1.26 18.35
N LEU A 11 -15.28 -1.60 19.53
CA LEU A 11 -14.63 -1.26 20.80
C LEU A 11 -13.25 -1.91 20.91
N ILE A 12 -13.14 -3.21 20.63
CA ILE A 12 -11.89 -3.97 20.72
C ILE A 12 -10.84 -3.40 19.76
N ILE A 13 -11.19 -3.16 18.50
CA ILE A 13 -10.27 -2.60 17.50
C ILE A 13 -9.82 -1.20 17.92
N ARG A 14 -10.76 -0.34 18.36
CA ARG A 14 -10.42 1.00 18.82
C ARG A 14 -9.41 0.95 19.97
N CYS A 15 -9.69 0.19 21.02
CA CYS A 15 -8.79 0.08 22.18
C CYS A 15 -7.44 -0.55 21.80
N SER A 16 -7.43 -1.50 20.87
CA SER A 16 -6.18 -2.12 20.37
C SER A 16 -5.32 -1.11 19.62
N LEU A 17 -5.92 -0.30 18.73
CA LEU A 17 -5.20 0.74 18.00
C LEU A 17 -4.74 1.88 18.91
N GLU A 18 -5.56 2.29 19.88
CA GLU A 18 -5.17 3.26 20.92
C GLU A 18 -3.97 2.76 21.72
N TRP A 19 -3.98 1.48 22.11
CA TRP A 19 -2.87 0.86 22.83
C TRP A 19 -1.59 0.78 21.98
N ILE A 20 -1.71 0.37 20.71
CA ILE A 20 -0.57 0.37 19.78
C ILE A 20 0.03 1.78 19.68
N LEU A 21 -0.81 2.78 19.40
CA LEU A 21 -0.37 4.17 19.25
C LEU A 21 0.25 4.71 20.54
N PHE A 22 -0.33 4.40 21.70
CA PHE A 22 0.19 4.82 22.99
C PHE A 22 1.60 4.28 23.25
N ASN A 23 1.84 2.99 22.97
CA ASN A 23 3.17 2.39 23.13
C ASN A 23 4.18 2.96 22.13
N GLU A 24 3.78 3.14 20.88
CA GLU A 24 4.60 3.74 19.82
C GLU A 24 5.08 5.16 20.16
N ILE A 25 4.27 5.94 20.90
CA ILE A 25 4.59 7.31 21.30
C ILE A 25 5.34 7.36 22.63
N THR A 26 4.91 6.54 23.60
CA THR A 26 5.34 6.68 25.01
C THR A 26 6.49 5.74 25.35
N PHE A 27 6.57 4.58 24.70
CA PHE A 27 7.54 3.52 24.97
C PHE A 27 8.21 3.02 23.69
N PRO A 28 8.86 3.90 22.90
CA PRO A 28 9.46 3.51 21.62
C PRO A 28 10.53 2.42 21.78
N ASP A 29 11.26 2.40 22.89
CA ASP A 29 12.28 1.40 23.18
C ASP A 29 11.68 -0.01 23.35
N LEU A 30 10.52 -0.12 24.03
CA LEU A 30 9.82 -1.39 24.21
C LEU A 30 9.34 -1.98 22.88
N ILE A 31 8.95 -1.11 21.95
CA ILE A 31 8.42 -1.53 20.64
C ILE A 31 9.54 -1.75 19.61
N SER A 32 10.76 -1.30 19.91
CA SER A 32 11.91 -1.43 19.01
C SER A 32 12.31 -2.88 18.73
N ASP A 33 11.99 -3.80 19.65
CA ASP A 33 12.18 -5.25 19.52
C ASP A 33 11.28 -5.88 18.44
N ILE A 34 10.22 -5.20 18.04
CA ILE A 34 9.31 -5.66 16.98
C ILE A 34 9.63 -4.92 15.68
N GLU A 35 9.97 -5.68 14.64
CA GLU A 35 10.30 -5.09 13.34
C GLU A 35 9.13 -4.28 12.76
N VAL A 36 9.46 -3.19 12.05
CA VAL A 36 8.46 -2.25 11.52
C VAL A 36 7.49 -2.92 10.54
N THR A 37 7.96 -3.91 9.75
CA THR A 37 7.10 -4.66 8.83
C THR A 37 6.05 -5.45 9.59
N ASP A 38 6.42 -6.15 10.67
CA ASP A 38 5.48 -6.97 11.44
C ASP A 38 4.39 -6.10 12.08
N ARG A 39 4.78 -4.94 12.60
CA ARG A 39 3.83 -3.94 13.15
C ARG A 39 2.87 -3.41 12.09
N PHE A 40 3.41 -3.05 10.93
CA PHE A 40 2.60 -2.59 9.80
C PHE A 40 1.59 -3.65 9.36
N CYS A 41 2.02 -4.90 9.20
CA CYS A 41 1.14 -6.01 8.83
C CYS A 41 0.00 -6.21 9.84
N ARG A 42 0.29 -6.11 11.15
CA ARG A 42 -0.75 -6.20 12.20
C ARG A 42 -1.79 -5.10 12.10
N ILE A 43 -1.41 -3.87 11.79
CA ILE A 43 -2.36 -2.77 11.58
C ILE A 43 -3.17 -3.02 10.31
N MET A 44 -2.54 -3.50 9.22
CA MET A 44 -3.26 -3.81 7.99
C MET A 44 -4.35 -4.88 8.19
N CYS A 45 -4.19 -5.82 9.13
CA CYS A 45 -5.22 -6.80 9.44
C CYS A 45 -6.57 -6.16 9.84
N VAL A 46 -6.59 -4.91 10.31
CA VAL A 46 -7.84 -4.19 10.60
C VAL A 46 -8.74 -4.07 9.37
N PHE A 47 -8.17 -3.91 8.18
CA PHE A 47 -8.93 -3.87 6.92
C PHE A 47 -9.60 -5.22 6.60
N LEU A 48 -9.05 -6.33 7.12
CA LEU A 48 -9.57 -7.68 6.92
C LEU A 48 -10.59 -8.10 7.98
N CYS A 49 -10.69 -7.39 9.11
CA CYS A 49 -11.59 -7.76 10.21
C CYS A 49 -13.09 -7.61 9.88
N SER A 50 -13.43 -6.69 8.97
CA SER A 50 -14.81 -6.40 8.55
C SER A 50 -14.78 -5.60 7.25
N SER A 51 -15.88 -5.65 6.51
CA SER A 51 -16.06 -4.86 5.29
C SER A 51 -16.23 -3.36 5.53
N SER A 52 -16.48 -2.92 6.77
CA SER A 52 -16.80 -1.51 7.06
C SER A 52 -16.15 -0.93 8.32
N LEU A 53 -15.48 -1.71 9.17
CA LEU A 53 -14.92 -1.18 10.44
C LEU A 53 -13.88 -0.07 10.21
N PHE A 54 -13.07 -0.17 9.15
CA PHE A 54 -12.10 0.87 8.81
C PHE A 54 -12.73 2.16 8.28
N LEU A 55 -14.03 2.14 7.91
CA LEU A 55 -14.77 3.34 7.51
C LEU A 55 -15.28 4.13 8.72
N ASP A 56 -15.25 3.55 9.92
CA ASP A 56 -15.54 4.32 11.12
C ASP A 56 -14.47 5.40 11.32
N LYS A 57 -14.90 6.65 11.40
CA LYS A 57 -14.02 7.81 11.46
C LYS A 57 -12.96 7.72 12.58
N ASN A 58 -13.34 7.19 13.75
CA ASN A 58 -12.40 7.10 14.87
C ASN A 58 -11.37 5.99 14.63
N ILE A 59 -11.82 4.83 14.15
CA ILE A 59 -10.91 3.73 13.77
C ILE A 59 -9.98 4.17 12.63
N ASN A 60 -10.51 4.77 11.56
CA ASN A 60 -9.71 5.24 10.43
C ASN A 60 -8.64 6.25 10.88
N THR A 61 -9.02 7.20 11.73
CA THR A 61 -8.09 8.19 12.31
C THR A 61 -6.98 7.51 13.12
N LEU A 62 -7.31 6.48 13.89
CA LEU A 62 -6.33 5.73 14.67
C LEU A 62 -5.39 4.91 13.78
N ILE A 63 -5.91 4.21 12.76
CA ILE A 63 -5.09 3.52 11.76
C ILE A 63 -4.09 4.50 11.14
N ARG A 64 -4.60 5.65 10.66
CA ARG A 64 -3.78 6.68 10.04
C ARG A 64 -2.66 7.17 10.97
N LYS A 65 -2.97 7.49 12.23
CA LYS A 65 -1.96 7.91 13.22
C LYS A 65 -0.91 6.83 13.50
N CYS A 66 -1.32 5.56 13.57
CA CYS A 66 -0.39 4.45 13.72
C CYS A 66 0.55 4.36 12.51
N MET A 67 0.01 4.44 11.30
CA MET A 67 0.79 4.41 10.06
C MET A 67 1.76 5.59 9.97
N GLU A 68 1.31 6.82 10.25
CA GLU A 68 2.16 8.01 10.32
C GLU A 68 3.35 7.81 11.27
N ASN A 69 3.16 7.14 12.41
CA ASN A 69 4.26 6.83 13.31
C ASN A 69 5.22 5.78 12.71
N LEU A 70 4.71 4.70 12.12
CA LEU A 70 5.54 3.67 11.49
C LEU A 70 6.34 4.21 10.29
N TYR A 71 5.77 5.13 9.52
CA TYR A 71 6.42 5.71 8.33
C TYR A 71 7.65 6.56 8.66
N LYS A 72 7.82 6.98 9.93
CA LYS A 72 9.09 7.57 10.41
C LYS A 72 10.26 6.61 10.25
N ASN A 73 10.00 5.29 10.31
CA ASN A 73 10.98 4.21 10.12
C ASN A 73 10.84 3.51 8.76
N ARG A 74 10.25 4.16 7.75
CA ARG A 74 9.97 3.57 6.42
C ARG A 74 11.15 2.90 5.72
N HIS A 75 12.37 3.31 6.03
CA HIS A 75 13.58 2.71 5.45
C HIS A 75 13.76 1.24 5.85
N LYS A 76 13.25 0.83 7.04
CA LYS A 76 13.38 -0.53 7.58
C LYS A 76 12.33 -1.52 7.08
N PHE A 77 11.38 -1.12 6.23
CA PHE A 77 10.40 -2.04 5.66
C PHE A 77 11.10 -3.11 4.80
N ASN A 78 10.81 -4.36 5.12
CA ASN A 78 11.22 -5.55 4.39
C ASN A 78 10.03 -6.50 4.27
N PHE A 79 9.45 -6.59 3.08
CA PHE A 79 8.28 -7.43 2.77
C PHE A 79 8.66 -8.85 2.32
N ASP A 80 9.95 -9.11 2.10
CA ASP A 80 10.47 -10.40 1.65
C ASP A 80 10.91 -11.30 2.81
N LYS A 81 10.88 -10.79 4.04
CA LYS A 81 11.22 -11.56 5.25
C LYS A 81 10.09 -12.50 5.67
N GLN A 82 10.43 -13.46 6.53
CA GLN A 82 9.45 -14.20 7.30
C GLN A 82 8.79 -13.30 8.36
N LEU A 83 7.47 -13.31 8.40
CA LEU A 83 6.68 -12.50 9.34
C LEU A 83 6.41 -13.29 10.63
N THR A 84 6.36 -12.59 11.76
CA THR A 84 6.03 -13.21 13.05
C THR A 84 4.51 -13.24 13.25
N GLY A 85 3.93 -14.44 13.22
CA GLY A 85 2.49 -14.68 13.42
C GLY A 85 1.64 -14.63 12.14
N LEU A 86 2.28 -14.58 10.97
CA LEU A 86 1.66 -14.69 9.66
C LEU A 86 2.45 -15.70 8.82
N SER A 87 1.80 -16.33 7.83
CA SER A 87 2.49 -17.27 6.92
C SER A 87 3.58 -16.55 6.13
N ASN A 88 3.20 -15.52 5.38
CA ASN A 88 4.08 -14.64 4.62
C ASN A 88 3.34 -13.35 4.23
N PHE A 89 4.09 -12.34 3.74
CA PHE A 89 3.49 -11.07 3.31
C PHE A 89 2.64 -11.20 2.05
N GLN A 90 2.97 -12.14 1.15
CA GLN A 90 2.26 -12.30 -0.11
C GLN A 90 0.79 -12.69 0.10
N ASP A 91 0.53 -13.67 0.97
CA ASP A 91 -0.84 -14.11 1.31
C ASP A 91 -1.65 -12.98 1.96
N LEU A 92 -1.02 -12.21 2.85
CA LEU A 92 -1.65 -11.06 3.50
C LEU A 92 -1.99 -9.98 2.46
N TYR A 93 -1.01 -9.64 1.61
CA TYR A 93 -1.16 -8.57 0.63
C TYR A 93 -2.21 -8.92 -0.42
N THR A 94 -2.24 -10.17 -0.90
CA THR A 94 -3.30 -10.68 -1.78
C THR A 94 -4.69 -10.50 -1.16
N GLN A 95 -4.89 -10.93 0.10
CA GLN A 95 -6.18 -10.75 0.78
C GLN A 95 -6.55 -9.26 0.92
N LEU A 96 -5.57 -8.39 1.16
CA LEU A 96 -5.80 -6.95 1.22
C LEU A 96 -6.20 -6.35 -0.12
N LEU A 97 -5.60 -6.80 -1.23
CA LEU A 97 -5.98 -6.35 -2.56
C LEU A 97 -7.40 -6.80 -2.92
N GLU A 98 -7.77 -8.03 -2.58
CA GLU A 98 -9.13 -8.55 -2.75
C GLU A 98 -10.15 -7.75 -1.95
N GLN A 99 -9.83 -7.49 -0.68
CA GLN A 99 -10.66 -6.67 0.19
C GLN A 99 -10.75 -5.22 -0.32
N PHE A 100 -9.63 -4.64 -0.76
CA PHE A 100 -9.59 -3.28 -1.30
C PHE A 100 -10.49 -3.16 -2.54
N GLN A 101 -10.39 -4.11 -3.47
CA GLN A 101 -11.21 -4.12 -4.67
C GLN A 101 -12.70 -4.26 -4.37
N SER A 102 -13.03 -5.00 -3.30
CA SER A 102 -14.42 -5.31 -2.94
C SER A 102 -15.10 -4.19 -2.16
N VAL A 103 -14.39 -3.59 -1.19
CA VAL A 103 -15.02 -2.75 -0.16
C VAL A 103 -14.21 -1.51 0.21
N SER A 104 -13.16 -1.10 -0.51
CA SER A 104 -12.37 0.09 -0.11
C SER A 104 -13.16 1.40 -0.14
N TYR A 105 -14.16 1.50 -1.03
CA TYR A 105 -14.88 2.75 -1.32
C TYR A 105 -13.95 3.95 -1.65
N GLY A 106 -12.71 3.70 -2.08
CA GLY A 106 -11.71 4.74 -2.31
C GLY A 106 -11.18 5.40 -1.02
N ASP A 107 -11.17 4.69 0.11
CA ASP A 107 -10.61 5.19 1.37
C ASP A 107 -9.10 5.48 1.26
N ASP A 108 -8.72 6.74 1.53
CA ASP A 108 -7.34 7.22 1.41
C ASP A 108 -6.36 6.48 2.34
N THR A 109 -6.81 6.12 3.55
CA THR A 109 -5.96 5.42 4.52
C THR A 109 -5.65 4.01 4.04
N PHE A 110 -6.66 3.27 3.56
CA PHE A 110 -6.48 1.95 2.98
C PHE A 110 -5.61 2.02 1.71
N ALA A 111 -5.90 2.96 0.81
CA ALA A 111 -5.13 3.17 -0.41
C ALA A 111 -3.65 3.45 -0.10
N SER A 112 -3.36 4.33 0.87
CA SER A 112 -1.98 4.62 1.29
C SER A 112 -1.22 3.39 1.78
N CYS A 113 -1.90 2.46 2.46
CA CYS A 113 -1.32 1.21 2.94
C CYS A 113 -1.03 0.24 1.78
N VAL A 114 -1.96 0.13 0.83
CA VAL A 114 -1.78 -0.68 -0.39
C VAL A 114 -0.61 -0.16 -1.24
N LEU A 115 -0.38 1.15 -1.24
CA LEU A 115 0.73 1.76 -2.00
C LEU A 115 2.11 1.49 -1.38
N VAL A 116 2.24 1.14 -0.10
CA VAL A 116 3.56 0.99 0.56
C VAL A 116 4.52 0.03 -0.16
N PRO A 117 4.15 -1.23 -0.48
CA PRO A 117 5.07 -2.17 -1.13
C PRO A 117 5.35 -1.85 -2.61
N LEU A 118 4.72 -0.82 -3.18
CA LEU A 118 4.87 -0.47 -4.59
C LEU A 118 6.03 0.48 -4.89
N ALA A 119 6.64 1.09 -3.87
CA ALA A 119 7.82 1.92 -4.06
C ALA A 119 8.95 1.10 -4.71
N GLN A 120 9.79 1.76 -5.51
CA GLN A 120 10.80 1.12 -6.35
C GLN A 120 11.88 0.37 -5.56
N LYS A 121 12.12 0.79 -4.31
CA LYS A 121 13.02 0.11 -3.37
C LYS A 121 12.59 -1.32 -3.02
N HIS A 122 11.31 -1.67 -3.19
CA HIS A 122 10.79 -2.99 -2.87
C HIS A 122 10.83 -3.92 -4.08
N ASN A 123 10.76 -5.22 -3.80
CA ASN A 123 10.77 -6.25 -4.82
C ASN A 123 9.68 -6.02 -5.87
N VAL A 124 10.07 -6.09 -7.16
CA VAL A 124 9.19 -5.89 -8.31
C VAL A 124 7.95 -6.79 -8.29
N LYS A 125 8.01 -7.95 -7.64
CA LYS A 125 6.87 -8.87 -7.52
C LYS A 125 5.64 -8.22 -6.91
N TRP A 126 5.79 -7.27 -5.97
CA TRP A 126 4.66 -6.57 -5.36
C TRP A 126 3.96 -5.62 -6.33
N ARG A 127 4.74 -4.95 -7.18
CA ARG A 127 4.20 -4.16 -8.29
C ARG A 127 3.51 -5.07 -9.30
N LYS A 128 4.13 -6.19 -9.70
CA LYS A 128 3.52 -7.15 -10.65
C LYS A 128 2.19 -7.70 -10.13
N LEU A 129 2.13 -8.09 -8.86
CA LEU A 129 0.91 -8.60 -8.25
C LEU A 129 -0.24 -7.60 -8.37
N LEU A 130 -0.03 -6.33 -8.02
CA LEU A 130 -1.06 -5.29 -8.18
C LEU A 130 -1.39 -4.99 -9.65
N TRP A 131 -0.37 -4.71 -10.46
CA TRP A 131 -0.53 -4.15 -11.81
C TRP A 131 -0.89 -5.19 -12.87
N SER A 132 -0.70 -6.48 -12.58
CA SER A 132 -1.04 -7.57 -13.49
C SER A 132 -2.26 -8.36 -12.98
N GLU A 133 -2.24 -8.83 -11.73
CA GLU A 133 -3.27 -9.76 -11.22
C GLU A 133 -4.45 -9.01 -10.58
N TYR A 134 -4.15 -7.97 -9.79
CA TYR A 134 -5.16 -7.19 -9.05
C TYR A 134 -5.41 -5.79 -9.63
N ALA A 135 -5.29 -5.66 -10.96
CA ALA A 135 -5.39 -4.37 -11.65
C ALA A 135 -6.76 -3.69 -11.46
N GLY A 136 -7.79 -4.43 -11.06
CA GLY A 136 -9.10 -3.87 -10.70
C GLY A 136 -9.07 -2.88 -9.53
N CYS A 137 -8.06 -2.97 -8.65
CA CYS A 137 -7.81 -2.02 -7.56
C CYS A 137 -7.50 -0.60 -8.08
N LEU A 138 -6.85 -0.50 -9.25
CA LEU A 138 -6.38 0.76 -9.82
C LEU A 138 -7.49 1.79 -10.07
N ARG A 139 -8.75 1.34 -10.16
CA ARG A 139 -9.94 2.20 -10.32
C ARG A 139 -10.23 3.09 -9.11
N ALA A 140 -9.84 2.63 -7.92
CA ALA A 140 -10.09 3.30 -6.64
C ALA A 140 -8.80 3.62 -5.87
N LEU A 141 -7.63 3.18 -6.38
CA LEU A 141 -6.35 3.33 -5.71
C LEU A 141 -5.78 4.74 -5.91
N ASP A 142 -6.14 5.64 -5.00
CA ASP A 142 -5.60 7.00 -4.92
C ASP A 142 -5.59 7.45 -3.45
N CYS A 143 -4.70 8.37 -3.11
CA CYS A 143 -4.73 9.06 -1.83
C CYS A 143 -3.96 10.39 -1.92
N PRO A 144 -4.19 11.33 -0.98
CA PRO A 144 -3.38 12.52 -0.85
C PRO A 144 -1.89 12.19 -0.71
N GLU A 145 -1.02 12.95 -1.37
CA GLU A 145 0.44 12.69 -1.35
C GLU A 145 1.04 12.71 0.07
N ASN A 146 0.47 13.50 0.98
CA ASN A 146 0.88 13.55 2.39
C ASN A 146 0.48 12.31 3.21
N TYR A 147 -0.28 11.37 2.63
CA TYR A 147 -0.60 10.07 3.24
C TYR A 147 0.39 8.98 2.81
N LEU A 148 1.20 9.23 1.78
CA LEU A 148 2.16 8.25 1.28
C LEU A 148 3.23 7.95 2.32
N CYS A 149 3.62 6.68 2.38
CA CYS A 149 4.75 6.24 3.20
C CYS A 149 6.07 6.82 2.68
N TYR A 150 6.20 6.92 1.36
CA TYR A 150 7.40 7.37 0.68
C TYR A 150 7.13 8.65 -0.12
N ASN A 151 8.19 9.36 -0.52
CA ASN A 151 8.03 10.47 -1.43
C ASN A 151 7.61 9.94 -2.80
N LEU A 152 6.95 10.78 -3.61
CA LEU A 152 6.47 10.36 -4.92
C LEU A 152 7.61 9.85 -5.83
N ASP A 153 8.80 10.44 -5.71
CA ASP A 153 10.01 10.01 -6.43
C ASP A 153 10.44 8.58 -6.10
N ASP A 154 10.19 8.09 -4.88
CA ASP A 154 10.52 6.72 -4.49
C ASP A 154 9.66 5.68 -5.24
N TYR A 155 8.55 6.11 -5.87
CA TYR A 155 7.73 5.29 -6.76
C TYR A 155 8.15 5.38 -8.23
N TYR A 156 8.90 6.43 -8.57
CA TYR A 156 9.38 6.72 -9.92
C TYR A 156 10.78 6.18 -10.17
N TYR A 157 11.63 6.15 -9.13
CA TYR A 157 13.05 5.85 -9.29
C TYR A 157 13.55 4.70 -8.40
N PRO A 158 14.37 3.77 -8.94
CA PRO A 158 14.81 3.70 -10.34
C PRO A 158 13.64 3.45 -11.32
N GLU A 159 13.83 3.87 -12.57
CA GLU A 159 12.85 3.65 -13.63
C GLU A 159 12.64 2.15 -13.86
N GLU A 160 11.40 1.74 -14.14
CA GLU A 160 11.07 0.33 -14.31
C GLU A 160 11.77 -0.28 -15.54
N THR A 161 12.24 -1.51 -15.36
CA THR A 161 12.97 -2.27 -16.36
C THR A 161 12.30 -3.61 -16.69
N ASP A 162 11.43 -4.13 -15.82
CA ASP A 162 10.67 -5.34 -16.08
C ASP A 162 9.65 -5.08 -17.22
N GLU A 163 9.88 -5.75 -18.36
CA GLU A 163 9.05 -5.58 -19.55
C GLU A 163 7.59 -5.99 -19.35
N SER A 164 7.33 -7.00 -18.51
CA SER A 164 5.97 -7.45 -18.24
C SER A 164 5.19 -6.40 -17.44
N LEU A 165 5.86 -5.74 -16.49
CA LEU A 165 5.27 -4.65 -15.72
C LEU A 165 5.07 -3.38 -16.56
N LEU A 166 6.02 -3.05 -17.44
CA LEU A 166 5.87 -1.95 -18.41
C LEU A 166 4.67 -2.17 -19.36
N LYS A 167 4.45 -3.41 -19.80
CA LYS A 167 3.24 -3.80 -20.56
C LYS A 167 1.98 -3.60 -19.73
N SER A 168 2.00 -4.00 -18.45
CA SER A 168 0.90 -3.75 -17.51
C SER A 168 0.58 -2.25 -17.35
N TYR A 169 1.60 -1.39 -17.13
CA TYR A 169 1.40 0.06 -17.06
C TYR A 169 0.78 0.63 -18.34
N THR A 170 1.31 0.23 -19.50
CA THR A 170 0.81 0.67 -20.80
C THR A 170 -0.65 0.26 -21.00
N ARG A 171 -0.99 -0.99 -20.66
CA ARG A 171 -2.36 -1.50 -20.73
C ARG A 171 -3.29 -0.68 -19.84
N ALA A 172 -2.93 -0.48 -18.57
CA ALA A 172 -3.74 0.26 -17.60
C ALA A 172 -4.02 1.70 -18.05
N LEU A 173 -3.03 2.39 -18.64
CA LEU A 173 -3.19 3.72 -19.22
C LEU A 173 -4.12 3.70 -20.45
N SER A 174 -3.93 2.74 -21.35
CA SER A 174 -4.71 2.65 -22.60
C SER A 174 -6.18 2.26 -22.38
N SER A 175 -6.47 1.49 -21.34
CA SER A 175 -7.81 0.98 -21.04
C SER A 175 -8.62 1.88 -20.11
N ASN A 176 -8.15 3.10 -19.81
CA ASN A 176 -8.76 4.02 -18.85
C ASN A 176 -9.08 3.36 -17.49
N LEU A 177 -8.19 2.48 -17.01
CA LEU A 177 -8.41 1.73 -15.77
C LEU A 177 -8.20 2.58 -14.52
N MET A 178 -7.55 3.73 -14.68
CA MET A 178 -7.22 4.69 -13.63
C MET A 178 -7.78 6.06 -14.00
N LYS A 179 -8.19 6.82 -13.00
CA LYS A 179 -8.56 8.23 -13.20
C LYS A 179 -7.29 9.05 -13.47
N PRO A 180 -7.34 10.06 -14.36
CA PRO A 180 -6.22 10.99 -14.53
C PRO A 180 -5.83 11.65 -13.20
N ASN A 181 -4.55 12.01 -13.08
CA ASN A 181 -3.96 12.72 -11.92
C ASN A 181 -3.92 11.93 -10.59
N THR A 182 -4.38 10.69 -10.52
CA THR A 182 -4.18 9.84 -9.34
C THR A 182 -2.72 9.44 -9.18
N VAL A 183 -2.31 9.05 -7.98
CA VAL A 183 -0.94 8.58 -7.69
C VAL A 183 -0.54 7.46 -8.66
N VAL A 184 -1.40 6.45 -8.83
CA VAL A 184 -1.14 5.31 -9.73
C VAL A 184 -1.05 5.74 -11.19
N TYR A 185 -1.86 6.70 -11.64
CA TYR A 185 -1.77 7.23 -13.00
C TYR A 185 -0.41 7.87 -13.25
N LYS A 186 0.05 8.72 -12.31
CA LYS A 186 1.36 9.37 -12.42
C LYS A 186 2.51 8.35 -12.44
N ILE A 187 2.44 7.30 -11.62
CA ILE A 187 3.41 6.19 -11.61
C ILE A 187 3.49 5.51 -12.99
N ALA A 188 2.35 5.05 -13.51
CA ALA A 188 2.33 4.38 -14.81
C ALA A 188 2.80 5.31 -15.94
N GLN A 189 2.36 6.57 -15.94
CA GLN A 189 2.75 7.57 -16.93
C GLN A 189 4.25 7.83 -16.90
N HIS A 190 4.85 7.96 -15.72
CA HIS A 190 6.29 8.15 -15.54
C HIS A 190 7.08 7.00 -16.20
N HIS A 191 6.82 5.77 -15.77
CA HIS A 191 7.57 4.58 -16.22
C HIS A 191 7.41 4.32 -17.71
N VAL A 192 6.20 4.47 -18.26
CA VAL A 192 5.96 4.30 -19.70
C VAL A 192 6.66 5.39 -20.52
N SER A 193 6.63 6.64 -20.05
CA SER A 193 7.30 7.76 -20.71
C SER A 193 8.83 7.59 -20.72
N SER A 194 9.39 7.20 -19.58
CA SER A 194 10.83 6.91 -19.44
C SER A 194 11.28 5.75 -20.32
N PHE A 195 10.52 4.65 -20.36
CA PHE A 195 10.82 3.52 -21.24
C PHE A 195 10.82 3.91 -22.74
N LYS A 196 9.85 4.72 -23.17
CA LYS A 196 9.79 5.22 -24.55
C LYS A 196 11.01 6.07 -24.89
N LYS A 197 11.38 7.02 -24.02
CA LYS A 197 12.59 7.86 -24.21
C LYS A 197 13.85 7.01 -24.34
N ARG A 198 14.03 6.04 -23.44
CA ARG A 198 15.18 5.11 -23.45
C ARG A 198 15.26 4.29 -24.74
N THR A 199 14.12 3.84 -25.25
CA THR A 199 14.05 3.06 -26.49
C THR A 199 14.39 3.91 -27.72
N ILE A 200 13.89 5.14 -27.79
CA ILE A 200 14.20 6.08 -28.88
C ILE A 200 15.71 6.42 -28.90
N CYS A 201 16.30 6.78 -27.75
CA CYS A 201 17.73 7.08 -27.69
C CYS A 201 18.63 5.91 -28.11
N LYS A 202 18.23 4.66 -27.84
CA LYS A 202 18.97 3.47 -28.29
C LYS A 202 18.92 3.29 -29.82
N LEU A 203 17.82 3.67 -30.46
CA LEU A 203 17.67 3.60 -31.92
C LEU A 203 18.48 4.69 -32.62
N ASP A 204 18.58 5.88 -32.03
CA ASP A 204 19.35 7.00 -32.61
C ASP A 204 20.87 6.87 -32.41
N GLY A 205 21.31 6.24 -31.32
CA GLY A 205 22.74 5.99 -31.05
C GLY A 205 23.35 4.76 -31.73
N SER A 206 22.58 4.03 -32.55
CA SER A 206 23.02 2.86 -33.32
C SER A 206 23.28 3.18 -34.81
N LYS A 207 23.46 4.46 -35.16
CA LYS A 207 23.82 4.94 -36.50
C LYS A 207 25.26 5.41 -36.57
#